data_AF-A0A6P0SVE1-F1
#
_entry.id   AF-A0A6P0SVE1-F1
#
_cell.length_a   1.000
_cell.length_b   1.000
_cell.length_c   1.000
_cell.angle_alpha   90.00
_cell.angle_beta   90.00
_cell.angle_gamma   90.00
#
_symmetry.space_group_name_H-M   'P 1'
#
loop_
_entity.id
_entity.type
_entity.pdbx_description
1 polymer ?
#
loop_
_entity_poly.entity_id
_entity_poly.type
_entity_poly.pdbx_seq_one_letter_code
_entity_poly.pdbx_strand_id
1 'polypeptide(L)'
;MPIENLPEIVLQAGQSLSYYLVAFDKYGNEQERGNMSQKLVEILANEPITDVFIFSHGWMGDVPAARHQYRNWLTAIAVQKTDLAKMEQVRSGFKSLFIGLHWPSLPWGDENLEQAVSFDATSGTPMENLINQYQRIADTEVAKQPLQTILSAAMEDMEPPELPSNVREAYEQLNQLSGLGHDGEGAAPGNDRDPFDPEQIYQAFEEEFADESFDFGSGYSLRGLLAPLRILSFWKMKERARQFGES
;
A
#
# COMPACT_ATOMS: atom_id res chain seq x y z
N MET A 1 7.43 18.60 -2.62
CA MET A 1 5.97 18.82 -2.45
C MET A 1 5.24 18.31 -3.68
N PRO A 2 4.44 17.24 -3.60
CA PRO A 2 4.01 16.52 -4.80
C PRO A 2 2.76 17.17 -5.40
N ILE A 3 2.91 18.39 -5.89
CA ILE A 3 2.19 18.75 -7.10
C ILE A 3 2.94 18.01 -8.20
N GLU A 4 2.39 16.89 -8.64
CA GLU A 4 2.82 16.33 -9.90
C GLU A 4 2.14 17.14 -11.00
N ASN A 5 2.86 18.15 -11.48
CA ASN A 5 2.54 18.78 -12.74
C ASN A 5 2.85 17.75 -13.84
N LEU A 6 1.86 17.40 -14.65
CA LEU A 6 2.02 16.57 -15.83
C LEU A 6 1.90 17.50 -17.06
N PRO A 7 2.88 18.40 -17.29
CA PRO A 7 2.77 19.44 -18.32
C PRO A 7 2.67 18.88 -19.74
N GLU A 8 3.11 17.63 -19.96
CA GLU A 8 2.97 16.91 -21.22
C GLU A 8 1.52 16.49 -21.49
N ILE A 9 0.66 16.52 -20.46
CA ILE A 9 -0.73 16.11 -20.53
C ILE A 9 -1.60 17.36 -20.48
N VAL A 10 -2.18 17.71 -21.62
CA VAL A 10 -2.96 18.95 -21.79
C VAL A 10 -4.42 18.62 -22.03
N LEU A 11 -5.30 19.19 -21.20
CA LEU A 11 -6.75 19.16 -21.40
C LEU A 11 -7.15 20.05 -22.58
N GLN A 12 -8.37 19.88 -23.13
CA GLN A 12 -8.78 20.57 -24.35
C GLN A 12 -8.72 22.11 -24.29
N ALA A 13 -8.69 22.72 -23.09
CA ALA A 13 -8.56 24.17 -22.89
C ALA A 13 -7.10 24.69 -22.86
N GLY A 14 -6.09 23.86 -23.17
CA GLY A 14 -4.69 24.24 -23.00
C GLY A 14 -4.21 24.21 -21.55
N GLN A 15 -5.06 23.77 -20.63
CA GLN A 15 -4.75 23.59 -19.22
C GLN A 15 -3.84 22.37 -19.06
N SER A 16 -2.64 22.58 -18.53
CA SER A 16 -1.79 21.50 -18.03
C SER A 16 -2.53 20.72 -16.96
N LEU A 17 -2.53 19.39 -17.08
CA LEU A 17 -3.13 18.55 -16.07
C LEU A 17 -2.17 18.45 -14.87
N SER A 18 -2.68 18.85 -13.72
CA SER A 18 -1.99 18.69 -12.44
C SER A 18 -2.92 17.96 -11.49
N TYR A 19 -2.35 17.12 -10.64
CA TYR A 19 -3.07 16.56 -9.51
C TYR A 19 -2.30 16.81 -8.21
N TYR A 20 -3.05 16.81 -7.12
CA TYR A 20 -2.53 16.95 -5.78
C TYR A 20 -2.55 15.57 -5.10
N LEU A 21 -1.45 15.19 -4.47
CA LEU A 21 -1.39 13.97 -3.67
C LEU A 21 -1.51 14.33 -2.18
N VAL A 22 -2.59 13.89 -1.55
CA VAL A 22 -2.76 13.93 -0.10
C VAL A 22 -2.33 12.57 0.44
N ALA A 23 -1.27 12.55 1.22
CA ALA A 23 -0.73 11.33 1.77
C ALA A 23 -0.97 11.24 3.27
N PHE A 24 -1.25 10.04 3.73
CA PHE A 24 -1.55 9.71 5.11
C PHE A 24 -0.46 8.81 5.66
N ASP A 25 -0.25 8.84 6.97
CA ASP A 25 0.57 7.87 7.67
C ASP A 25 -0.21 6.60 7.99
N LYS A 26 0.47 5.61 8.58
CA LYS A 26 -0.13 4.32 8.95
C LYS A 26 -1.21 4.41 10.04
N TYR A 27 -1.42 5.58 10.65
CA TYR A 27 -2.43 5.85 11.66
C TYR A 27 -3.59 6.69 11.11
N GLY A 28 -3.60 6.98 9.80
CA GLY A 28 -4.62 7.81 9.17
C GLY A 28 -4.42 9.32 9.37
N ASN A 29 -3.25 9.77 9.86
CA ASN A 29 -2.98 11.21 9.92
C ASN A 29 -2.40 11.70 8.61
N GLU A 30 -2.85 12.86 8.12
CA GLU A 30 -2.24 13.49 6.95
C GLU A 30 -0.77 13.83 7.23
N GLN A 31 0.12 13.35 6.35
CA GLN A 31 1.53 13.72 6.35
C GLN A 31 1.68 15.23 6.13
N GLU A 32 2.79 15.81 6.58
CA GLU A 32 2.94 17.29 6.64
C GLU A 32 1.87 18.01 7.50
N ARG A 33 1.16 17.29 8.39
CA ARG A 33 0.19 17.83 9.38
C ARG A 33 -1.00 18.59 8.77
N GLY A 34 -1.59 18.09 7.69
CA GLY A 34 -2.80 18.71 7.13
C GLY A 34 -2.55 19.80 6.10
N ASN A 35 -1.28 20.11 5.81
CA ASN A 35 -0.92 21.23 4.94
C ASN A 35 -1.47 21.07 3.51
N MET A 36 -1.58 19.85 2.98
CA MET A 36 -2.07 19.63 1.63
C MET A 36 -3.59 19.81 1.57
N SER A 37 -4.33 19.23 2.51
CA SER A 37 -5.79 19.44 2.58
C SER A 37 -6.15 20.91 2.80
N GLN A 38 -5.42 21.62 3.66
CA GLN A 38 -5.63 23.05 3.86
C GLN A 38 -5.40 23.84 2.56
N LYS A 39 -4.31 23.54 1.83
CA LYS A 39 -4.04 24.14 0.53
C LYS A 39 -5.13 23.84 -0.50
N LEU A 40 -5.68 22.63 -0.51
CA LEU A 40 -6.80 22.27 -1.39
C LEU A 40 -8.06 23.07 -1.06
N VAL A 41 -8.36 23.31 0.22
CA VAL A 41 -9.44 24.21 0.65
C VAL A 41 -9.20 25.64 0.15
N GLU A 42 -7.97 26.14 0.26
CA GLU A 42 -7.60 27.47 -0.26
C GLU A 42 -7.78 27.56 -1.78
N ILE A 43 -7.42 26.51 -2.53
CA ILE A 43 -7.64 26.44 -3.99
C ILE A 43 -9.14 26.49 -4.29
N LEU A 44 -9.96 25.68 -3.60
CA LEU A 44 -11.41 25.65 -3.80
C LEU A 44 -12.08 26.99 -3.47
N ALA A 45 -11.54 27.76 -2.52
CA ALA A 45 -12.07 29.06 -2.15
C ALA A 45 -11.72 30.18 -3.14
N ASN A 46 -10.58 30.08 -3.83
CA ASN A 46 -10.00 31.18 -4.62
C ASN A 46 -9.96 30.92 -6.13
N GLU A 47 -10.11 29.67 -6.58
CA GLU A 47 -10.12 29.31 -7.99
C GLU A 47 -11.52 28.92 -8.46
N PRO A 48 -11.87 29.15 -9.74
CA PRO A 48 -13.18 28.78 -10.29
C PRO A 48 -13.25 27.27 -10.59
N ILE A 49 -12.94 26.42 -9.62
CA ILE A 49 -13.05 24.96 -9.73
C ILE A 49 -14.53 24.60 -9.85
N THR A 50 -14.87 23.84 -10.89
CA THR A 50 -16.25 23.42 -11.14
C THR A 50 -16.55 22.02 -10.61
N ASP A 51 -15.52 21.18 -10.57
CA ASP A 51 -15.63 19.75 -10.28
C ASP A 51 -14.39 19.26 -9.54
N VAL A 52 -14.60 18.40 -8.54
CA VAL A 52 -13.54 17.79 -7.75
C VAL A 52 -13.59 16.28 -7.94
N PHE A 53 -12.46 15.70 -8.34
CA PHE A 53 -12.28 14.27 -8.52
C PHE A 53 -11.30 13.77 -7.48
N ILE A 54 -11.75 12.85 -6.64
CA ILE A 54 -10.94 12.22 -5.60
C ILE A 54 -10.72 10.77 -6.01
N PHE A 55 -9.45 10.40 -6.17
CA PHE A 55 -9.03 9.03 -6.42
C PHE A 55 -8.45 8.47 -5.13
N SER A 56 -8.94 7.32 -4.72
CA SER A 56 -8.44 6.58 -3.56
C SER A 56 -7.86 5.28 -4.06
N HIS A 57 -6.54 5.13 -3.93
CA HIS A 57 -5.85 3.89 -4.20
C HIS A 57 -4.92 3.55 -3.04
N GLY A 58 -4.94 2.30 -2.62
CA GLY A 58 -4.04 1.81 -1.59
C GLY A 58 -4.18 0.32 -1.40
N TRP A 59 -4.11 -0.45 -2.49
CA TRP A 59 -3.80 -1.87 -2.41
C TRP A 59 -2.40 -2.11 -2.96
N MET A 60 -1.51 -2.68 -2.13
CA MET A 60 -0.16 -3.12 -2.53
C MET A 60 0.66 -2.06 -3.29
N GLY A 61 0.50 -0.78 -2.91
CA GLY A 61 1.18 0.34 -3.55
C GLY A 61 1.88 1.23 -2.53
N ASP A 62 3.09 1.64 -2.88
CA ASP A 62 3.85 2.68 -2.20
C ASP A 62 3.67 4.04 -2.90
N VAL A 63 4.35 5.09 -2.45
CA VAL A 63 4.20 6.43 -3.04
C VAL A 63 4.57 6.44 -4.53
N PRO A 64 5.72 5.88 -4.98
CA PRO A 64 6.03 5.74 -6.40
C PRO A 64 4.95 4.99 -7.20
N ALA A 65 4.45 3.86 -6.71
CA ALA A 65 3.41 3.09 -7.39
C ALA A 65 2.10 3.87 -7.49
N ALA A 66 1.68 4.53 -6.40
CA ALA A 66 0.48 5.38 -6.39
C ALA A 66 0.59 6.51 -7.41
N ARG A 67 1.72 7.22 -7.45
CA ARG A 67 1.99 8.27 -8.46
C ARG A 67 1.91 7.75 -9.88
N HIS A 68 2.52 6.58 -10.13
CA HIS A 68 2.48 5.94 -11.44
C HIS A 68 1.04 5.62 -11.87
N GLN A 69 0.24 5.03 -10.97
CA GLN A 69 -1.14 4.70 -11.25
C GLN A 69 -2.01 5.94 -11.49
N TYR A 70 -1.90 6.97 -10.65
CA TYR A 70 -2.62 8.23 -10.86
C TYR A 70 -2.25 8.88 -12.19
N ARG A 71 -0.96 8.90 -12.54
CA ARG A 71 -0.50 9.37 -13.85
C ARG A 71 -1.14 8.58 -14.99
N ASN A 72 -1.18 7.25 -14.90
CA ASN A 72 -1.79 6.41 -15.94
C ASN A 72 -3.29 6.70 -16.10
N TRP A 73 -4.03 6.81 -15.00
CA TRP A 73 -5.46 7.14 -15.00
C TRP A 73 -5.72 8.53 -15.59
N LEU A 74 -4.97 9.54 -15.17
CA LEU A 74 -5.11 10.91 -15.65
C LEU A 74 -4.70 11.03 -17.13
N THR A 75 -3.69 10.28 -17.57
CA THR A 75 -3.35 10.16 -18.99
C THR A 75 -4.51 9.56 -19.77
N ALA A 76 -5.11 8.47 -19.28
CA ALA A 76 -6.24 7.82 -19.91
C ALA A 76 -7.45 8.75 -20.05
N ILE A 77 -7.71 9.61 -19.05
CA ILE A 77 -8.73 10.67 -19.12
C ILE A 77 -8.35 11.71 -20.18
N ALA A 78 -7.11 12.21 -20.14
CA ALA A 78 -6.68 13.30 -21.01
C ALA A 78 -6.67 12.94 -22.50
N VAL A 79 -6.52 11.66 -22.85
CA VAL A 79 -6.61 11.20 -24.25
C VAL A 79 -8.05 11.08 -24.76
N GLN A 80 -9.07 11.11 -23.89
CA GLN A 80 -10.49 11.10 -24.29
C GLN A 80 -10.95 12.47 -24.82
N LYS A 81 -10.36 12.92 -25.93
CA LYS A 81 -10.62 14.26 -26.49
C LYS A 81 -12.10 14.47 -26.84
N THR A 82 -12.80 13.44 -27.33
CA THR A 82 -14.23 13.54 -27.67
C THR A 82 -15.09 13.80 -26.44
N ASP A 83 -14.83 13.10 -25.34
CA ASP A 83 -15.59 13.26 -24.10
C ASP A 83 -15.31 14.61 -23.43
N LEU A 84 -14.05 15.04 -23.45
CA LEU A 84 -13.67 16.37 -22.98
C LEU A 84 -14.35 17.49 -23.78
N ALA A 85 -14.46 17.35 -25.11
CA ALA A 85 -15.16 18.33 -25.96
C ALA A 85 -16.65 18.39 -25.62
N LYS A 86 -17.26 17.22 -25.40
CA LYS A 86 -18.65 17.13 -25.00
C LYS A 86 -18.88 17.75 -23.62
N MET A 87 -17.95 17.57 -22.69
CA MET A 87 -18.03 18.14 -21.36
C MET A 87 -18.03 19.67 -21.39
N GLU A 88 -17.17 20.29 -22.20
CA GLU A 88 -17.17 21.76 -22.38
C GLU A 88 -18.47 22.28 -23.00
N GLN A 89 -19.09 21.52 -23.91
CA GLN A 89 -20.40 21.88 -24.48
C GLN A 89 -21.54 21.82 -23.46
N VAL A 90 -21.49 20.86 -22.54
CA VAL A 90 -22.51 20.68 -21.50
C VAL A 90 -22.30 21.64 -20.33
N ARG A 91 -21.04 21.91 -19.97
CA ARG A 91 -20.65 22.79 -18.87
C ARG A 91 -19.55 23.73 -19.33
N SER A 92 -19.96 24.91 -19.80
CA SER A 92 -19.00 25.94 -20.20
C SER A 92 -18.12 26.36 -19.01
N GLY A 93 -16.82 26.45 -19.26
CA GLY A 93 -15.83 26.79 -18.23
C GLY A 93 -15.51 25.62 -17.30
N PHE A 94 -15.63 24.38 -17.78
CA PHE A 94 -15.28 23.20 -16.99
C PHE A 94 -13.83 23.27 -16.51
N LYS A 95 -13.65 23.21 -15.19
CA LYS A 95 -12.34 23.27 -14.54
C LYS A 95 -12.29 22.25 -13.40
N SER A 96 -11.66 21.11 -13.68
CA SER A 96 -11.51 20.01 -12.73
C SER A 96 -10.31 20.19 -11.80
N LEU A 97 -10.49 19.82 -10.53
CA LEU A 97 -9.43 19.58 -9.56
C LEU A 97 -9.29 18.07 -9.32
N PHE A 98 -8.08 17.52 -9.55
CA PHE A 98 -7.78 16.11 -9.31
C PHE A 98 -6.98 15.93 -8.02
N ILE A 99 -7.44 15.04 -7.16
CA ILE A 99 -6.84 14.74 -5.86
C ILE A 99 -6.63 13.23 -5.76
N GLY A 100 -5.39 12.79 -5.57
CA GLY A 100 -5.06 11.41 -5.20
C GLY A 100 -4.90 11.31 -3.69
N LEU A 101 -5.44 10.25 -3.08
CA LEU A 101 -5.24 9.92 -1.68
C LEU A 101 -4.28 8.73 -1.57
N HIS A 102 -3.31 8.79 -0.68
CA HIS A 102 -2.33 7.71 -0.49
C HIS A 102 -2.22 7.33 0.98
N TRP A 103 -2.17 6.03 1.27
CA TRP A 103 -1.82 5.50 2.59
C TRP A 103 -0.86 4.31 2.43
N PRO A 104 -0.05 3.98 3.47
CA PRO A 104 0.95 2.92 3.40
C PRO A 104 0.30 1.54 3.32
N SER A 105 0.05 1.09 2.10
CA SER A 105 -0.64 -0.17 1.77
C SER A 105 0.26 -1.26 1.20
N LEU A 106 1.51 -0.90 0.87
CA LEU A 106 2.55 -1.87 0.60
C LEU A 106 3.33 -2.09 1.92
N PRO A 107 3.31 -3.31 2.49
CA PRO A 107 4.09 -3.65 3.69
C PRO A 107 5.56 -3.20 3.66
N TRP A 108 6.18 -3.03 2.49
CA TRP A 108 7.58 -2.60 2.34
C TRP A 108 7.78 -1.49 1.31
N GLY A 109 6.77 -0.64 1.15
CA GLY A 109 6.81 0.47 0.20
C GLY A 109 7.76 1.62 0.57
N ASP A 110 8.24 2.32 -0.46
CA ASP A 110 8.77 3.67 -0.30
C ASP A 110 7.63 4.67 -0.04
N GLU A 111 7.54 5.11 1.21
CA GLU A 111 6.52 6.06 1.67
C GLU A 111 7.02 7.51 1.64
N ASN A 112 8.22 7.75 1.10
CA ASN A 112 8.79 9.09 1.05
C ASN A 112 8.08 9.94 -0.02
N LEU A 113 7.54 11.09 0.42
CA LEU A 113 6.88 12.06 -0.46
C LEU A 113 7.87 12.96 -1.21
N GLU A 114 9.12 13.04 -0.77
CA GLU A 114 10.17 13.65 -1.57
C GLU A 114 10.60 12.69 -2.69
N GLN A 115 11.55 13.07 -3.56
CA GLN A 115 11.99 12.21 -4.66
C GLN A 115 12.27 10.79 -4.15
N ALA A 116 11.97 9.78 -4.98
CA ALA A 116 12.23 8.38 -4.70
C ALA A 116 13.71 8.20 -4.34
N VAL A 117 14.00 8.28 -3.05
CA VAL A 117 15.25 7.83 -2.50
C VAL A 117 15.10 6.34 -2.53
N SER A 118 15.61 5.72 -3.60
CA SER A 118 15.94 4.30 -3.62
C SER A 118 16.42 3.97 -2.22
N PHE A 119 15.69 3.11 -1.50
CA PHE A 119 16.15 2.61 -0.23
C PHE A 119 17.63 2.27 -0.42
N ASP A 120 18.47 2.88 0.39
CA ASP A 120 19.87 2.55 0.43
C ASP A 120 19.95 1.13 0.98
N ALA A 121 19.75 0.14 0.11
CA ALA A 121 19.86 -1.28 0.40
C ALA A 121 21.30 -1.68 0.77
N THR A 122 22.20 -0.71 1.03
CA THR A 122 23.62 -0.93 1.26
C THR A 122 24.09 -0.62 2.67
N SER A 123 23.24 -0.04 3.53
CA SER A 123 23.59 0.26 4.93
C SER A 123 22.90 -0.71 5.90
N GLY A 124 23.32 -1.98 5.85
CA GLY A 124 22.85 -3.05 6.74
C GLY A 124 23.22 -4.43 6.21
N THR A 125 23.18 -5.46 7.05
CA THR A 125 23.26 -6.85 6.56
C THR A 125 22.00 -7.20 5.75
N PRO A 126 22.06 -8.14 4.79
CA PRO A 126 20.87 -8.57 4.05
C PRO A 126 19.70 -9.00 4.95
N MET A 127 20.02 -9.63 6.09
CA MET A 127 19.03 -10.02 7.10
C MET A 127 18.39 -8.82 7.79
N GLU A 128 19.17 -7.81 8.20
CA GLU A 128 18.62 -6.59 8.79
C GLU A 128 17.69 -5.85 7.81
N ASN A 129 18.05 -5.84 6.52
CA ASN A 129 17.20 -5.25 5.49
C ASN A 129 15.86 -6.01 5.35
N LEU A 130 15.89 -7.35 5.36
CA LEU A 130 14.67 -8.17 5.35
C LEU A 130 13.83 -7.99 6.63
N ILE A 131 14.46 -7.92 7.80
CA ILE A 131 13.73 -7.67 9.06
C ILE A 131 13.05 -6.31 9.02
N ASN A 132 13.76 -5.25 8.61
CA ASN A 132 13.21 -3.91 8.46
C ASN A 132 12.05 -3.89 7.45
N GLN A 133 12.13 -4.72 6.40
CA GLN A 133 11.08 -4.90 5.40
C GLN A 133 9.77 -5.42 6.02
N TYR A 134 9.85 -6.42 6.90
CA TYR A 134 8.67 -7.07 7.48
C TYR A 134 8.24 -6.52 8.85
N GLN A 135 9.07 -5.71 9.51
CA GLN A 135 8.74 -5.09 10.80
C GLN A 135 7.47 -4.24 10.74
N ARG A 136 7.07 -3.75 9.55
CA ARG A 136 5.82 -3.00 9.38
C ARG A 136 4.55 -3.82 9.71
N ILE A 137 4.61 -5.15 9.74
CA ILE A 137 3.51 -5.99 10.25
C ILE A 137 3.25 -5.71 11.73
N ALA A 138 4.32 -5.53 12.51
CA ALA A 138 4.29 -5.22 13.93
C ALA A 138 5.44 -4.26 14.28
N ASP A 139 5.18 -2.95 14.20
CA ASP A 139 6.24 -1.92 14.24
C ASP A 139 6.76 -1.66 15.66
N THR A 140 7.49 -2.65 16.19
CA THR A 140 8.06 -2.66 17.53
C THR A 140 9.43 -3.35 17.50
N GLU A 141 10.36 -2.91 18.35
CA GLU A 141 11.69 -3.53 18.45
C GLU A 141 11.62 -5.02 18.82
N VAL A 142 10.59 -5.42 19.59
CA VAL A 142 10.38 -6.81 20.00
C VAL A 142 9.96 -7.72 18.84
N ALA A 143 9.40 -7.17 17.75
CA ALA A 143 9.01 -7.95 16.57
C ALA A 143 10.20 -8.37 15.70
N LYS A 144 11.40 -7.78 15.91
CA LYS A 144 12.60 -8.13 15.14
C LYS A 144 13.03 -9.58 15.37
N GLN A 145 12.91 -10.07 16.60
CA GLN A 145 13.32 -11.43 16.95
C GLN A 145 12.49 -12.55 16.29
N PRO A 146 11.14 -12.52 16.32
CA PRO A 146 10.34 -13.51 15.60
C PRO A 146 10.57 -13.43 14.08
N LEU A 147 10.70 -12.22 13.52
CA LEU A 147 11.05 -12.05 12.11
C LEU A 147 12.39 -12.67 11.75
N GLN A 148 13.43 -12.43 12.56
CA GLN A 148 14.74 -13.05 12.36
C GLN A 148 14.68 -14.58 12.41
N THR A 149 13.84 -15.14 13.30
CA THR A 149 13.64 -16.60 13.43
C THR A 149 13.03 -17.18 12.15
N ILE A 150 11.95 -16.56 11.66
CA ILE A 150 11.24 -16.99 10.44
C ILE A 150 12.15 -16.87 9.21
N LEU A 151 12.80 -15.71 9.04
CA LEU A 151 13.64 -15.44 7.88
C LEU A 151 14.89 -16.31 7.85
N SER A 152 15.53 -16.54 9.00
CA SER A 152 16.68 -17.46 9.10
C SER A 152 16.28 -18.88 8.72
N ALA A 153 15.15 -19.38 9.24
CA ALA A 153 14.66 -20.71 8.91
C ALA A 153 14.34 -20.84 7.40
N ALA A 154 13.70 -19.84 6.81
CA ALA A 154 13.42 -19.81 5.37
C ALA A 154 14.68 -19.79 4.49
N MET A 155 15.79 -19.23 4.99
CA MET A 155 17.08 -19.28 4.31
C MET A 155 17.77 -20.65 4.42
N GLU A 156 17.48 -21.43 5.47
CA GLU A 156 18.03 -22.77 5.68
C GLU A 156 17.24 -23.83 4.92
N ASP A 157 15.92 -23.82 5.06
CA ASP A 157 14.99 -24.71 4.36
C ASP A 157 13.67 -23.98 4.14
N MET A 158 13.37 -23.64 2.88
CA MET A 158 12.20 -22.84 2.53
C MET A 158 10.91 -23.66 2.60
N GLU A 159 10.96 -24.96 2.36
CA GLU A 159 9.78 -25.82 2.15
C GLU A 159 9.89 -27.11 3.00
N PRO A 160 10.04 -27.00 4.34
CA PRO A 160 10.06 -28.16 5.20
C PRO A 160 8.66 -28.80 5.25
N PRO A 161 8.51 -30.13 5.41
CA PRO A 161 7.20 -30.79 5.37
C PRO A 161 6.16 -30.23 6.34
N GLU A 162 6.60 -29.68 7.47
CA GLU A 162 5.79 -28.98 8.48
C GLU A 162 6.60 -27.79 9.00
N LEU A 163 5.93 -26.78 9.58
CA LEU A 163 6.65 -25.67 10.20
C LEU A 163 7.48 -26.17 11.40
N PRO A 164 8.78 -25.84 11.47
CA PRO A 164 9.57 -26.05 12.67
C PRO A 164 8.90 -25.37 13.88
N SER A 165 8.96 -26.00 15.05
CA SER A 165 8.24 -25.50 16.25
C SER A 165 8.63 -24.07 16.62
N ASN A 166 9.91 -23.71 16.50
CA ASN A 166 10.41 -22.36 16.72
C ASN A 166 9.86 -21.34 15.71
N VAL A 167 9.61 -21.76 14.46
CA VAL A 167 9.01 -20.91 13.42
C VAL A 167 7.53 -20.70 13.70
N ARG A 168 6.81 -21.75 14.12
CA ARG A 168 5.41 -21.68 14.55
C ARG A 168 5.24 -20.71 15.73
N GLU A 169 6.05 -20.86 16.77
CA GLU A 169 6.06 -19.95 17.93
C GLU A 169 6.39 -18.50 17.53
N ALA A 170 7.35 -18.30 16.63
CA ALA A 170 7.69 -16.97 16.12
C ALA A 170 6.51 -16.33 15.37
N TYR A 171 5.78 -17.10 14.59
CA TYR A 171 4.58 -16.64 13.89
C TYR A 171 3.44 -16.27 14.84
N GLU A 172 3.20 -17.07 15.88
CA GLU A 172 2.21 -16.78 16.91
C GLU A 172 2.56 -15.48 17.65
N GLN A 173 3.83 -15.29 18.03
CA GLN A 173 4.31 -14.05 18.64
C GLN A 173 4.13 -12.86 17.70
N LEU A 174 4.48 -13.00 16.41
CA LEU A 174 4.32 -11.91 15.44
C LEU A 174 2.84 -11.53 15.25
N ASN A 175 1.95 -12.51 15.19
CA ASN A 175 0.51 -12.28 15.12
C ASN A 175 0.01 -11.50 16.35
N GLN A 176 0.44 -11.87 17.56
CA GLN A 176 0.10 -11.12 18.78
C GLN A 176 0.60 -9.68 18.72
N LEU A 177 1.86 -9.48 18.32
CA LEU A 177 2.48 -8.15 18.22
C LEU A 177 1.84 -7.27 17.12
N SER A 178 1.24 -7.87 16.10
CA SER A 178 0.57 -7.13 15.02
C SER A 178 -0.71 -6.41 15.48
N GLY A 179 -1.31 -6.86 16.58
CA GLY A 179 -2.57 -6.36 17.12
C GLY A 179 -3.82 -6.73 16.30
N LEU A 180 -3.70 -7.63 15.32
CA LEU A 180 -4.82 -8.05 14.47
C LEU A 180 -5.83 -8.92 15.24
N GLY A 181 -7.10 -8.50 15.27
CA GLY A 181 -8.20 -9.30 15.79
C GLY A 181 -8.57 -10.48 14.88
N HIS A 182 -9.51 -11.30 15.32
CA HIS A 182 -10.00 -12.49 14.60
C HIS A 182 -11.49 -12.74 14.95
N ASP A 183 -12.28 -11.67 14.88
CA ASP A 183 -13.68 -11.64 15.32
C ASP A 183 -14.64 -12.29 14.30
N GLY A 184 -14.11 -12.80 13.19
CA GLY A 184 -14.85 -13.54 12.17
C GLY A 184 -15.61 -12.66 11.17
N GLU A 185 -16.37 -13.32 10.30
CA GLU A 185 -17.10 -12.66 9.21
C GLU A 185 -18.06 -11.57 9.73
N GLY A 186 -18.03 -10.40 9.09
CA GLY A 186 -18.83 -9.23 9.46
C GLY A 186 -18.21 -8.33 10.53
N ALA A 187 -17.04 -8.70 11.07
CA ALA A 187 -16.26 -7.80 11.92
C ALA A 187 -15.64 -6.63 11.13
N ALA A 188 -15.01 -5.70 11.85
CA ALA A 188 -14.30 -4.57 11.25
C ALA A 188 -13.17 -5.06 10.31
N PRO A 189 -12.95 -4.41 9.14
CA PRO A 189 -11.87 -4.82 8.24
C PRO A 189 -10.51 -4.92 8.94
N GLY A 190 -9.85 -6.07 8.78
CA GLY A 190 -8.63 -6.46 9.51
C GLY A 190 -8.89 -7.47 10.63
N ASN A 191 -10.05 -7.41 11.28
CA ASN A 191 -10.52 -8.39 12.26
C ASN A 191 -11.46 -9.44 11.64
N ASP A 192 -11.93 -9.19 10.41
CA ASP A 192 -12.82 -10.05 9.63
C ASP A 192 -12.11 -11.28 9.06
N ARG A 193 -11.43 -12.02 9.95
CA ARG A 193 -10.61 -13.18 9.63
C ARG A 193 -10.76 -14.27 10.68
N ASP A 194 -10.45 -15.48 10.27
CA ASP A 194 -10.32 -16.61 11.19
C ASP A 194 -9.07 -16.47 12.09
N PRO A 195 -9.04 -17.20 13.22
CA PRO A 195 -7.84 -17.30 14.05
C PRO A 195 -6.59 -17.62 13.23
N PHE A 196 -5.47 -16.97 13.56
CA PHE A 196 -4.22 -17.19 12.84
C PHE A 196 -3.63 -18.55 13.22
N ASP A 197 -3.67 -19.50 12.29
CA ASP A 197 -2.95 -20.77 12.39
C ASP A 197 -1.85 -20.82 11.32
N PRO A 198 -0.59 -20.58 11.69
CA PRO A 198 0.49 -20.53 10.71
C PRO A 198 0.75 -21.89 10.05
N GLU A 199 0.52 -23.02 10.75
CA GLU A 199 0.71 -24.35 10.17
C GLU A 199 -0.37 -24.62 9.12
N GLN A 200 -1.63 -24.37 9.45
CA GLN A 200 -2.72 -24.57 8.50
C GLN A 200 -2.55 -23.69 7.26
N ILE A 201 -2.14 -22.42 7.43
CA ILE A 201 -1.86 -21.52 6.31
C ILE A 201 -0.70 -22.04 5.47
N TYR A 202 0.38 -22.50 6.11
CA TYR A 202 1.52 -23.07 5.41
C TYR A 202 1.11 -24.27 4.55
N GLN A 203 0.44 -25.26 5.15
CA GLN A 203 -0.01 -26.48 4.46
C GLN A 203 -1.01 -26.17 3.33
N ALA A 204 -1.94 -25.25 3.55
CA ALA A 204 -2.90 -24.85 2.52
C ALA A 204 -2.20 -24.23 1.29
N PHE A 205 -1.15 -23.42 1.51
CA PHE A 205 -0.36 -22.89 0.41
C PHE A 205 0.43 -23.98 -0.33
N GLU A 206 1.02 -24.93 0.39
CA GLU A 206 1.73 -26.04 -0.24
C GLU A 206 0.78 -26.90 -1.09
N GLU A 207 -0.43 -27.18 -0.60
CA GLU A 207 -1.46 -27.92 -1.34
C GLU A 207 -1.99 -27.16 -2.56
N GLU A 208 -2.32 -25.87 -2.40
CA GLU A 208 -2.92 -25.05 -3.46
C GLU A 208 -1.93 -24.69 -4.57
N PHE A 209 -0.65 -24.52 -4.23
CA PHE A 209 0.39 -24.09 -5.18
C PHE A 209 1.40 -25.18 -5.56
N ALA A 210 1.11 -26.44 -5.24
CA ALA A 210 1.93 -27.61 -5.59
C ALA A 210 2.26 -27.70 -7.10
N ASP A 211 1.36 -27.24 -7.96
CA ASP A 211 1.44 -27.43 -9.42
C ASP A 211 1.63 -26.13 -10.23
N GLU A 212 1.62 -24.95 -9.62
CA GLU A 212 1.72 -23.68 -10.35
C GLU A 212 2.81 -22.79 -9.79
N SER A 213 3.70 -22.26 -10.65
CA SER A 213 4.64 -21.18 -10.32
C SER A 213 3.95 -19.81 -10.48
N PHE A 214 3.08 -19.46 -9.53
CA PHE A 214 2.43 -18.15 -9.45
C PHE A 214 3.41 -17.07 -8.97
N ASP A 215 3.83 -16.20 -9.91
CA ASP A 215 4.57 -14.97 -9.66
C ASP A 215 3.59 -13.78 -9.62
N PHE A 216 3.38 -13.20 -8.44
CA PHE A 216 2.61 -11.97 -8.25
C PHE A 216 3.49 -10.73 -8.48
N GLY A 217 4.20 -10.69 -9.61
CA GLY A 217 4.82 -9.50 -10.19
C GLY A 217 5.77 -8.71 -9.28
N SER A 218 6.32 -9.32 -8.22
CA SER A 218 7.15 -8.64 -7.23
C SER A 218 8.54 -9.25 -7.08
N GLY A 219 8.91 -10.26 -7.87
CA GLY A 219 10.27 -10.80 -7.92
C GLY A 219 10.73 -11.52 -6.64
N TYR A 220 9.85 -11.67 -5.64
CA TYR A 220 10.09 -12.46 -4.44
C TYR A 220 9.02 -13.55 -4.36
N SER A 221 9.42 -14.81 -4.54
CA SER A 221 8.53 -15.95 -4.33
C SER A 221 8.23 -16.08 -2.84
N LEU A 222 7.14 -15.45 -2.37
CA LEU A 222 6.63 -15.57 -1.00
C LEU A 222 5.83 -16.87 -0.85
N ARG A 223 6.53 -18.00 -1.06
CA ARG A 223 6.05 -19.37 -0.87
C ARG A 223 6.66 -19.98 0.38
N GLY A 224 6.38 -21.25 0.65
CA GLY A 224 7.07 -21.98 1.69
C GLY A 224 6.84 -21.36 3.06
N LEU A 225 7.91 -21.32 3.86
CA LEU A 225 7.94 -20.71 5.19
C LEU A 225 7.52 -19.24 5.22
N LEU A 226 7.46 -18.51 4.10
CA LEU A 226 7.04 -17.11 4.05
C LEU A 226 5.54 -16.91 3.76
N ALA A 227 4.80 -17.98 3.44
CA ALA A 227 3.37 -17.88 3.14
C ALA A 227 2.53 -17.30 4.31
N PRO A 228 2.72 -17.72 5.58
CA PRO A 228 1.98 -17.12 6.69
C PRO A 228 2.29 -15.63 6.91
N LEU A 229 3.52 -15.20 6.62
CA LEU A 229 3.92 -13.79 6.68
C LEU A 229 3.16 -12.93 5.68
N ARG A 230 2.87 -13.47 4.48
CA ARG A 230 2.06 -12.81 3.46
C ARG A 230 0.62 -12.59 3.95
N ILE A 231 0.03 -13.58 4.63
CA ILE A 231 -1.32 -13.46 5.19
C ILE A 231 -1.38 -12.40 6.29
N LEU A 232 -0.42 -12.40 7.22
CA LEU A 232 -0.35 -11.34 8.25
C LEU A 232 -0.22 -9.96 7.64
N SER A 233 0.64 -9.83 6.62
CA SER A 233 0.80 -8.59 5.89
C SER A 233 -0.50 -8.14 5.23
N PHE A 234 -1.21 -9.03 4.54
CA PHE A 234 -2.50 -8.75 3.90
C PHE A 234 -3.50 -8.15 4.91
N TRP A 235 -3.69 -8.81 6.06
CA TRP A 235 -4.62 -8.37 7.08
C TRP A 235 -4.20 -7.06 7.73
N LYS A 236 -2.90 -6.86 7.95
CA LYS A 236 -2.38 -5.59 8.46
C LYS A 236 -2.66 -4.43 7.50
N MET A 237 -2.56 -4.66 6.20
CA MET A 237 -2.89 -3.62 5.23
C MET A 237 -4.39 -3.33 5.17
N LYS A 238 -5.27 -4.35 5.33
CA LYS A 238 -6.72 -4.13 5.47
C LYS A 238 -7.07 -3.29 6.70
N GLU A 239 -6.44 -3.58 7.84
CA GLU A 239 -6.62 -2.78 9.07
C GLU A 239 -6.22 -1.32 8.86
N ARG A 240 -5.08 -1.05 8.20
CA ARG A 240 -4.66 0.32 7.88
C ARG A 240 -5.62 1.03 6.93
N ALA A 241 -6.09 0.33 5.91
CA ALA A 241 -7.08 0.87 4.98
C ALA A 241 -8.37 1.29 5.72
N ARG A 242 -8.79 0.52 6.73
CA ARG A 242 -9.90 0.88 7.61
C ARG A 242 -9.60 2.11 8.45
N GLN A 243 -8.43 2.16 9.11
CA GLN A 243 -8.05 3.31 9.93
C GLN A 243 -8.07 4.61 9.11
N PHE A 244 -7.55 4.57 7.88
CA PHE A 244 -7.63 5.68 6.94
C PHE A 244 -9.08 5.98 6.49
N GLY A 245 -9.88 4.96 6.19
CA GLY A 245 -11.27 5.16 5.74
C GLY A 245 -12.21 5.73 6.80
N GLU A 246 -11.86 5.60 8.09
CA GLU A 246 -12.64 6.08 9.23
C GLU A 246 -12.13 7.40 9.83
N SER A 247 -10.97 7.92 9.38
CA SER A 247 -10.36 9.16 9.86
C SER A 247 -10.97 10.44 9.28
#